data_AF-A0A0P1FAL1-F1
#
_entry.id   AF-A0A0P1FAL1-F1
#
_cell.length_a   1.000
_cell.length_b   1.000
_cell.length_c   1.000
_cell.angle_alpha   90.00
_cell.angle_beta   90.00
_cell.angle_gamma   90.00
#
_symmetry.space_group_name_H-M   'P 1'
#
loop_
_entity.id
_entity.type
_entity.pdbx_description
1 polymer ?
#
loop_
_entity_poly.entity_id
_entity_poly.type
_entity_poly.pdbx_seq_one_letter_code
_entity_poly.pdbx_strand_id
1 'polypeptide(L)'
;MFLSRYRNTALALALSLMPTFSVAQDAFGTLTARLDGVERTWFLTALEEESQSFGMTVTAASMKSFSLWGQPTAETVAEVKDSLLLGFDVMTVGGSKIPLNVSLTYLADGWKSGWLANEEDQIVFSLTTLEEVGGGLFVEGSFTAAAHYSDTLVSGQVDPSQTMQIEGSFSATLPKALLKDQ
;
A
#
# COMPACT_ATOMS: atom_id res chain seq x y z
N MET A 1 0.43 80.19 -12.31
CA MET A 1 -0.51 79.05 -12.40
C MET A 1 0.01 77.94 -11.50
N PHE A 2 -0.89 77.25 -10.81
CA PHE A 2 -0.71 76.54 -9.54
C PHE A 2 0.22 75.31 -9.52
N LEU A 3 0.93 75.20 -8.38
CA LEU A 3 1.30 74.01 -7.58
C LEU A 3 0.82 72.62 -8.05
N SER A 4 1.69 71.60 -7.90
CA SER A 4 1.51 70.53 -6.89
C SER A 4 2.50 69.38 -7.08
N ARG A 5 3.14 68.98 -5.98
CA ARG A 5 3.95 67.76 -5.79
C ARG A 5 3.07 66.51 -5.95
N TYR A 6 3.64 65.31 -6.09
CA TYR A 6 3.52 64.20 -5.14
C TYR A 6 4.53 63.08 -5.48
N ARG A 7 5.31 62.72 -4.47
CA ARG A 7 6.22 61.55 -4.42
C ARG A 7 5.35 60.32 -4.14
N ASN A 8 5.55 59.22 -4.87
CA ASN A 8 5.07 57.91 -4.43
C ASN A 8 6.24 56.93 -4.36
N THR A 9 6.56 56.59 -3.12
CA THR A 9 7.49 55.59 -2.64
C THR A 9 6.93 54.19 -2.94
N ALA A 10 7.67 53.34 -3.64
CA ALA A 10 7.29 51.93 -3.78
C ALA A 10 7.90 51.12 -2.62
N LEU A 11 7.02 50.52 -1.82
CA LEU A 11 7.37 49.66 -0.68
C LEU A 11 7.60 48.22 -1.20
N ALA A 12 8.75 47.63 -0.85
CA ALA A 12 9.09 46.25 -1.17
C ALA A 12 8.36 45.28 -0.22
N LEU A 13 7.63 44.30 -0.76
CA LEU A 13 7.16 43.13 -0.02
C LEU A 13 8.13 41.97 -0.27
N ALA A 14 8.94 41.65 0.73
CA ALA A 14 9.66 40.39 0.79
C ALA A 14 8.71 39.32 1.38
N LEU A 15 8.23 38.39 0.54
CA LEU A 15 7.56 37.19 1.02
C LEU A 15 8.62 36.24 1.62
N SER A 16 8.66 36.19 2.94
CA SER A 16 9.33 35.12 3.67
C SER A 16 8.56 33.82 3.50
N LEU A 17 9.06 32.93 2.63
CA LEU A 17 8.69 31.53 2.60
C LEU A 17 9.09 30.89 3.95
N MET A 18 8.12 30.65 4.82
CA MET A 18 8.34 29.77 5.96
C MET A 18 8.37 28.32 5.44
N PRO A 19 9.38 27.51 5.81
CA PRO A 19 9.31 26.08 5.58
C PRO A 19 8.18 25.54 6.44
N THR A 20 7.09 25.10 5.81
CA THR A 20 6.11 24.24 6.45
C THR A 20 6.82 22.92 6.73
N PHE A 21 7.10 22.64 8.01
CA PHE A 21 7.48 21.31 8.44
C PHE A 21 6.29 20.39 8.18
N SER A 22 6.28 19.74 7.02
CA SER A 22 5.40 18.61 6.78
C SER A 22 5.90 17.50 7.70
N VAL A 23 5.08 17.12 8.67
CA VAL A 23 5.30 15.88 9.40
C VAL A 23 4.92 14.79 8.41
N ALA A 24 5.88 14.37 7.58
CA ALA A 24 5.68 13.27 6.67
C ALA A 24 5.32 12.05 7.53
N GLN A 25 4.12 11.50 7.32
CA GLN A 25 3.82 10.18 7.83
C GLN A 25 4.79 9.22 7.15
N ASP A 26 5.44 8.36 7.94
CA ASP A 26 6.49 7.49 7.42
C ASP A 26 5.85 6.35 6.63
N ALA A 27 5.71 6.55 5.32
CA ALA A 27 5.47 5.45 4.40
C ALA A 27 6.68 4.50 4.47
N PHE A 28 6.46 3.26 4.89
CA PHE A 28 7.51 2.25 5.05
C PHE A 28 7.58 1.27 3.86
N GLY A 29 6.82 1.55 2.82
CA GLY A 29 6.81 0.78 1.59
C GLY A 29 5.75 1.25 0.61
N THR A 30 5.71 0.60 -0.54
CA THR A 30 4.73 0.89 -1.59
C THR A 30 4.23 -0.39 -2.26
N LEU A 31 3.03 -0.32 -2.82
CA LEU A 31 2.59 -1.21 -3.89
C LEU A 31 2.40 -0.36 -5.15
N THR A 32 2.97 -0.77 -6.27
CA THR A 32 2.74 -0.12 -7.56
C THR A 32 2.13 -1.15 -8.49
N ALA A 33 1.00 -0.82 -9.11
CA ALA A 33 0.31 -1.74 -10.03
C ALA A 33 -0.38 -1.00 -11.17
N ARG A 34 -0.61 -1.71 -12.27
CA ARG A 34 -1.43 -1.26 -13.39
C ARG A 34 -2.82 -1.86 -13.28
N LEU A 35 -3.83 -1.01 -13.25
CA LEU A 35 -5.24 -1.38 -13.24
C LEU A 35 -5.79 -1.04 -14.62
N ASP A 36 -6.09 -2.07 -15.43
CA ASP A 36 -6.48 -1.93 -16.83
C ASP A 36 -5.55 -0.99 -17.63
N GLY A 37 -4.23 -1.15 -17.40
CA GLY A 37 -3.19 -0.39 -18.09
C GLY A 37 -2.87 0.99 -17.49
N VAL A 38 -3.61 1.45 -16.48
CA VAL A 38 -3.31 2.70 -15.76
C VAL A 38 -2.47 2.38 -14.53
N GLU A 39 -1.22 2.85 -14.53
CA GLU A 39 -0.31 2.70 -13.40
C GLU A 39 -0.74 3.58 -12.22
N ARG A 40 -0.69 3.00 -11.02
CA ARG A 40 -0.98 3.64 -9.75
C ARG A 40 -0.02 3.13 -8.68
N THR A 41 0.21 3.97 -7.68
CA THR A 41 1.02 3.64 -6.51
C THR A 41 0.22 3.88 -5.25
N TRP A 42 0.25 2.89 -4.36
CA TRP A 42 -0.26 2.94 -3.01
C TRP A 42 0.89 2.92 -2.01
N PHE A 43 0.66 3.50 -0.84
CA PHE A 43 1.66 3.69 0.20
C PHE A 43 1.30 2.85 1.41
N LEU A 44 2.29 2.15 1.96
CA LEU A 44 2.14 1.47 3.24
C LEU A 44 2.48 2.45 4.33
N THR A 45 1.48 2.97 5.03
CA THR A 45 1.64 4.04 6.03
C THR A 45 1.37 3.54 7.44
N ALA A 46 1.96 4.23 8.41
CA ALA A 46 1.70 4.03 9.83
C ALA A 46 1.53 5.39 10.52
N LEU A 47 0.72 5.44 11.56
CA LEU A 47 0.62 6.57 12.49
C LEU A 47 0.93 6.06 13.89
N GLU A 48 1.92 6.67 14.56
CA GLU A 48 2.30 6.30 15.93
C GLU A 48 2.56 4.78 16.09
N GLU A 49 3.26 4.19 15.12
CA GLU A 49 3.56 2.75 15.04
C GLU A 49 2.35 1.84 14.78
N GLU A 50 1.15 2.38 14.58
CA GLU A 50 -0.04 1.63 14.19
C GLU A 50 -0.24 1.64 12.66
N SER A 51 -0.52 0.48 12.08
CA SER A 51 -0.85 0.33 10.67
C SER A 51 -1.87 -0.78 10.46
N GLN A 52 -2.64 -0.68 9.38
CA GLN A 52 -3.43 -1.82 8.88
C GLN A 52 -2.54 -2.91 8.29
N SER A 53 -1.31 -2.56 7.88
CA SER A 53 -0.34 -3.56 7.41
C SER A 53 0.40 -4.19 8.57
N PHE A 54 0.71 -5.47 8.46
CA PHE A 54 1.52 -6.18 9.45
C PHE A 54 2.17 -7.43 8.86
N GLY A 55 3.22 -7.89 9.54
CA GLY A 55 3.78 -9.22 9.38
C GLY A 55 3.56 -10.02 10.65
N MET A 56 3.31 -11.31 10.54
CA MET A 56 3.06 -12.17 11.69
C MET A 56 3.85 -13.46 11.55
N THR A 57 4.63 -13.83 12.57
CA THR A 57 5.30 -15.12 12.63
C THR A 57 4.42 -16.13 13.36
N VAL A 58 4.10 -17.24 12.69
CA VAL A 58 3.39 -18.38 13.27
C VAL A 58 4.40 -19.50 13.51
N THR A 59 4.98 -19.51 14.71
CA THR A 59 6.17 -20.36 15.00
C THR A 59 5.85 -21.84 14.87
N ALA A 60 4.67 -22.27 15.32
CA ALA A 60 4.22 -23.66 15.24
C ALA A 60 4.13 -24.21 13.81
N ALA A 61 3.99 -23.34 12.81
CA ALA A 61 3.87 -23.69 11.41
C ALA A 61 5.12 -23.33 10.57
N SER A 62 6.17 -22.77 11.18
CA SER A 62 7.33 -22.22 10.44
C SER A 62 6.92 -21.28 9.29
N MET A 63 5.90 -20.46 9.55
CA MET A 63 5.22 -19.64 8.57
C MET A 63 5.26 -18.17 8.97
N LYS A 64 5.33 -17.28 7.98
CA LYS A 64 5.14 -15.84 8.16
C LYS A 64 3.99 -15.37 7.29
N SER A 65 3.00 -14.72 7.90
CA SER A 65 1.85 -14.13 7.21
C SER A 65 2.06 -12.64 7.04
N PHE A 66 1.69 -12.11 5.88
CA PHE A 66 1.77 -10.69 5.56
C PHE A 66 0.41 -10.17 5.13
N SER A 67 0.06 -9.00 5.65
CA SER A 67 -1.06 -8.21 5.16
C SER A 67 -0.52 -6.82 4.84
N LEU A 68 -0.50 -6.44 3.57
CA LEU A 68 -0.02 -5.16 3.09
C LEU A 68 -1.22 -4.32 2.63
N TRP A 69 -1.46 -3.21 3.31
CA TRP A 69 -2.58 -2.31 3.06
C TRP A 69 -2.08 -1.01 2.43
N GLY A 70 -2.13 -0.97 1.12
CA GLY A 70 -1.79 0.19 0.32
C GLY A 70 -2.85 1.29 0.44
N GLN A 71 -2.44 2.44 0.97
CA GLN A 71 -3.24 3.66 1.07
C GLN A 71 -3.10 4.50 -0.21
N PRO A 72 -4.13 5.25 -0.63
CA PRO A 72 -4.10 6.03 -1.87
C PRO A 72 -3.08 7.18 -1.85
N THR A 73 -2.70 7.66 -0.65
CA THR A 73 -1.67 8.69 -0.49
C THR A 73 -0.72 8.34 0.65
N ALA A 74 0.46 8.95 0.65
CA ALA A 74 1.43 8.79 1.74
C ALA A 74 0.99 9.45 3.07
N GLU A 75 -0.06 10.29 3.04
CA GLU A 75 -0.58 11.04 4.21
C GLU A 75 -1.90 10.46 4.75
N THR A 76 -2.40 9.39 4.14
CA THR A 76 -3.62 8.71 4.57
C THR A 76 -3.28 7.49 5.41
N VAL A 77 -4.01 7.30 6.49
CA VAL A 77 -3.95 6.11 7.34
C VAL A 77 -5.37 5.58 7.48
N ALA A 78 -5.53 4.27 7.30
CA ALA A 78 -6.80 3.58 7.44
C ALA A 78 -7.92 4.06 6.49
N GLU A 79 -7.57 4.58 5.32
CA GLU A 79 -8.54 4.81 4.24
C GLU A 79 -8.90 3.46 3.61
N VAL A 80 -10.19 3.24 3.40
CA VAL A 80 -10.69 2.00 2.78
C VAL A 80 -10.95 2.18 1.30
N LYS A 81 -11.28 3.40 0.87
CA LYS A 81 -11.56 3.70 -0.52
C LYS A 81 -10.28 3.89 -1.31
N ASP A 82 -10.27 3.31 -2.51
CA ASP A 82 -9.11 3.32 -3.40
C ASP A 82 -7.86 2.73 -2.74
N SER A 83 -8.04 1.67 -1.94
CA SER A 83 -6.96 0.95 -1.24
C SER A 83 -6.69 -0.40 -1.89
N LEU A 84 -5.43 -0.81 -1.93
CA LEU A 84 -4.99 -2.10 -2.47
C LEU A 84 -4.45 -2.98 -1.35
N LEU A 85 -5.09 -4.13 -1.15
CA LEU A 85 -4.75 -5.09 -0.10
C LEU A 85 -4.08 -6.29 -0.76
N LEU A 86 -2.88 -6.62 -0.29
CA LEU A 86 -2.15 -7.81 -0.70
C LEU A 86 -1.88 -8.66 0.55
N GLY A 87 -2.42 -9.88 0.57
CA GLY A 87 -2.19 -10.87 1.61
C GLY A 87 -1.41 -12.05 1.06
N PHE A 88 -0.46 -12.58 1.82
CA PHE A 88 0.24 -13.82 1.47
C PHE A 88 0.93 -14.43 2.69
N ASP A 89 1.11 -15.74 2.65
CA ASP A 89 1.91 -16.49 3.61
C ASP A 89 3.25 -16.90 2.98
N VAL A 90 4.27 -17.07 3.80
CA VAL A 90 5.57 -17.62 3.41
C VAL A 90 5.93 -18.73 4.36
N MET A 91 5.96 -19.95 3.84
CA MET A 91 6.42 -21.13 4.56
C MET A 91 7.90 -21.38 4.26
N THR A 92 8.69 -21.72 5.27
CA THR A 92 10.10 -22.09 5.08
C THR A 92 10.28 -23.60 5.17
N VAL A 93 10.67 -24.23 4.06
CA VAL A 93 10.93 -25.68 3.98
C VAL A 93 12.33 -25.92 3.43
N GLY A 94 13.20 -26.57 4.20
CA GLY A 94 14.57 -26.86 3.76
C GLY A 94 15.37 -25.62 3.37
N GLY A 95 15.11 -24.48 4.02
CA GLY A 95 15.73 -23.18 3.71
C GLY A 95 15.11 -22.45 2.51
N SER A 96 14.20 -23.08 1.77
CA SER A 96 13.45 -22.44 0.69
C SER A 96 12.23 -21.71 1.24
N LYS A 97 11.98 -20.49 0.74
CA LYS A 97 10.81 -19.67 1.07
C LYS A 97 9.75 -19.92 0.00
N ILE A 98 8.60 -20.43 0.40
CA ILE A 98 7.50 -20.80 -0.49
C ILE A 98 6.30 -19.90 -0.18
N PRO A 99 5.90 -19.01 -1.10
CA PRO A 99 4.70 -18.21 -0.92
C PRO A 99 3.44 -19.07 -1.10
N LEU A 100 2.43 -18.82 -0.29
CA LEU A 100 1.15 -19.53 -0.24
C LEU A 100 0.01 -18.55 0.07
N ASN A 101 -1.24 -18.98 -0.11
CA ASN A 101 -2.45 -18.24 0.31
C ASN A 101 -2.46 -16.78 -0.16
N VAL A 102 -2.01 -16.54 -1.39
CA VAL A 102 -1.92 -15.19 -1.94
C VAL A 102 -3.32 -14.68 -2.26
N SER A 103 -3.62 -13.46 -1.84
CA SER A 103 -4.88 -12.77 -2.13
C SER A 103 -4.64 -11.31 -2.45
N LEU A 104 -5.43 -10.78 -3.35
CA LEU A 104 -5.42 -9.38 -3.75
C LEU A 104 -6.84 -8.84 -3.71
N THR A 105 -7.03 -7.69 -3.07
CA THR A 105 -8.31 -6.96 -3.08
C THR A 105 -8.07 -5.50 -3.42
N TYR A 106 -8.71 -5.00 -4.45
CA TYR A 106 -8.75 -3.55 -4.73
C TYR A 106 -10.12 -2.98 -4.33
N LEU A 107 -10.13 -2.07 -3.36
CA LEU A 107 -11.32 -1.48 -2.75
C LEU A 107 -11.75 -0.19 -3.48
N ALA A 108 -12.38 -0.31 -4.65
CA ALA A 108 -12.80 0.83 -5.48
C ALA A 108 -13.61 1.89 -4.72
N ASP A 109 -14.59 1.43 -3.93
CA ASP A 109 -15.52 2.25 -3.15
C ASP A 109 -15.55 1.73 -1.71
N GLY A 110 -14.38 1.38 -1.17
CA GLY A 110 -14.25 0.71 0.12
C GLY A 110 -14.84 -0.71 0.08
N TRP A 111 -15.37 -1.18 1.20
CA TRP A 111 -16.00 -2.50 1.30
C TRP A 111 -17.31 -2.65 0.52
N LYS A 112 -17.84 -1.56 -0.04
CA LYS A 112 -19.04 -1.61 -0.85
C LYS A 112 -18.78 -2.34 -2.16
N SER A 113 -17.73 -1.97 -2.90
CA SER A 113 -17.41 -2.64 -4.17
C SER A 113 -15.93 -2.58 -4.49
N GLY A 114 -15.49 -3.53 -5.31
CA GLY A 114 -14.10 -3.63 -5.71
C GLY A 114 -13.81 -4.86 -6.56
N TRP A 115 -12.55 -5.25 -6.60
CA TRP A 115 -12.08 -6.40 -7.36
C TRP A 115 -11.31 -7.34 -6.43
N LEU A 116 -11.57 -8.63 -6.55
CA LEU A 116 -11.00 -9.67 -5.70
C LEU A 116 -10.32 -10.72 -6.57
N ALA A 117 -9.10 -11.08 -6.20
CA ALA A 117 -8.45 -12.30 -6.63
C ALA A 117 -8.03 -13.07 -5.37
N ASN A 118 -8.61 -14.24 -5.14
CA ASN A 118 -8.40 -15.02 -3.92
C ASN A 118 -8.39 -16.54 -4.17
N GLU A 119 -8.48 -16.97 -5.43
CA GLU A 119 -8.29 -18.35 -5.85
C GLU A 119 -6.89 -18.53 -6.45
N GLU A 120 -6.31 -19.73 -6.33
CA GLU A 120 -4.92 -19.99 -6.70
C GLU A 120 -4.61 -19.75 -8.18
N ASP A 121 -5.59 -19.95 -9.07
CA ASP A 121 -5.44 -19.75 -10.52
C ASP A 121 -5.62 -18.29 -10.95
N GLN A 122 -6.07 -17.42 -10.05
CA GLN A 122 -6.27 -15.99 -10.32
C GLN A 122 -5.01 -15.17 -10.12
N ILE A 123 -4.01 -15.65 -9.36
CA ILE A 123 -2.82 -14.88 -9.00
C ILE A 123 -1.53 -15.66 -9.30
N VAL A 124 -0.68 -15.07 -10.13
CA VAL A 124 0.73 -15.45 -10.22
C VAL A 124 1.53 -14.52 -9.31
N PHE A 125 2.23 -15.10 -8.33
CA PHE A 125 3.00 -14.34 -7.33
C PHE A 125 4.46 -14.77 -7.30
N SER A 126 5.36 -13.80 -7.14
CA SER A 126 6.79 -14.05 -6.97
C SER A 126 7.34 -13.24 -5.80
N LEU A 127 7.86 -13.95 -4.80
CA LEU A 127 8.62 -13.35 -3.70
C LEU A 127 10.10 -13.29 -4.10
N THR A 128 10.65 -12.08 -4.21
CA THR A 128 12.06 -11.88 -4.57
C THR A 128 12.93 -11.80 -3.33
N THR A 129 12.51 -11.00 -2.34
CA THR A 129 13.31 -10.76 -1.12
C THR A 129 12.45 -10.90 0.12
N LEU A 130 13.02 -11.54 1.15
CA LEU A 130 12.47 -11.59 2.50
C LEU A 130 13.61 -11.72 3.50
N GLU A 131 14.01 -10.61 4.12
CA GLU A 131 15.24 -10.51 4.91
C GLU A 131 15.08 -9.55 6.08
N GLU A 132 15.77 -9.82 7.19
CA GLU A 132 15.82 -8.88 8.31
C GLU A 132 16.75 -7.72 7.97
N VAL A 133 16.25 -6.48 8.08
CA VAL A 133 17.00 -5.25 7.78
C VAL A 133 16.68 -4.20 8.84
N GLY A 134 17.70 -3.64 9.48
CA GLY A 134 17.52 -2.53 10.44
C GLY A 134 16.63 -2.87 11.64
N GLY A 135 16.51 -4.15 12.02
CA GLY A 135 15.61 -4.61 13.09
C GLY A 135 14.15 -4.75 12.66
N GLY A 136 13.82 -4.48 11.40
CA GLY A 136 12.55 -4.81 10.74
C GLY A 136 12.70 -5.98 9.75
N LEU A 137 11.69 -6.16 8.92
CA LEU A 137 11.64 -7.20 7.90
C LEU A 137 11.39 -6.57 6.53
N PHE A 138 12.39 -6.64 5.66
CA PHE A 138 12.27 -6.22 4.27
C PHE A 138 11.61 -7.33 3.45
N VAL A 139 10.60 -6.96 2.66
CA VAL A 139 9.84 -7.86 1.81
C VAL A 139 9.60 -7.21 0.44
N GLU A 140 9.87 -7.97 -0.61
CA GLU A 140 9.79 -7.49 -1.99
C GLU A 140 9.33 -8.60 -2.93
N GLY A 141 8.49 -8.23 -3.89
CA GLY A 141 7.99 -9.18 -4.88
C GLY A 141 7.13 -8.54 -5.95
N SER A 142 6.51 -9.41 -6.75
CA SER A 142 5.63 -9.04 -7.85
C SER A 142 4.43 -9.97 -7.93
N PHE A 143 3.38 -9.49 -8.58
CA PHE A 143 2.17 -10.24 -8.80
C PHE A 143 1.50 -9.88 -10.12
N THR A 144 0.74 -10.81 -10.66
CA THR A 144 -0.22 -10.61 -11.75
C THR A 144 -1.50 -11.30 -11.34
N ALA A 145 -2.60 -10.56 -11.33
CA ALA A 145 -3.89 -11.04 -10.86
C ALA A 145 -4.99 -10.79 -11.90
N ALA A 146 -5.85 -11.79 -12.09
CA ALA A 146 -7.13 -11.66 -12.79
C ALA A 146 -8.23 -11.50 -11.73
N ALA A 147 -8.51 -10.26 -11.34
CA ALA A 147 -9.44 -9.97 -10.25
C ALA A 147 -10.87 -9.79 -10.76
N HIS A 148 -11.82 -10.47 -10.13
CA HIS A 148 -13.24 -10.39 -10.48
C HIS A 148 -13.94 -9.29 -9.69
N TYR A 149 -14.84 -8.56 -10.35
CA TYR A 149 -15.60 -7.49 -9.72
C TYR A 149 -16.59 -8.05 -8.69
N SER A 150 -16.82 -7.28 -7.63
CA SER A 150 -17.85 -7.53 -6.63
C SER A 150 -18.53 -6.21 -6.31
N ASP A 151 -19.87 -6.21 -6.33
CA ASP A 151 -20.71 -5.10 -5.87
C ASP A 151 -21.05 -5.15 -4.37
N THR A 152 -20.55 -6.18 -3.66
CA THR A 152 -20.62 -6.36 -2.22
C THR A 152 -19.48 -7.25 -1.70
N LEU A 153 -18.30 -6.66 -1.48
CA LEU A 153 -17.10 -7.41 -1.06
C LEU A 153 -17.28 -8.18 0.26
N VAL A 154 -18.16 -7.69 1.15
CA VAL A 154 -18.48 -8.36 2.43
C VAL A 154 -19.14 -9.73 2.21
N SER A 155 -19.85 -9.92 1.10
CA SER A 155 -20.51 -11.20 0.80
C SER A 155 -19.55 -12.25 0.21
N GLY A 156 -18.39 -11.82 -0.32
CA GLY A 156 -17.48 -12.66 -1.10
C GLY A 156 -18.00 -13.08 -2.47
N GLN A 157 -19.20 -12.63 -2.89
CA GLN A 157 -19.72 -12.91 -4.22
C GLN A 157 -19.00 -12.06 -5.26
N VAL A 158 -18.57 -12.69 -6.35
CA VAL A 158 -17.90 -12.04 -7.47
C VAL A 158 -18.66 -12.29 -8.77
N ASP A 159 -18.48 -11.39 -9.74
CA ASP A 159 -18.95 -11.51 -11.11
C ASP A 159 -17.76 -11.80 -12.05
N PRO A 160 -17.50 -13.07 -12.42
CA PRO A 160 -16.38 -13.43 -13.29
C PRO A 160 -16.48 -12.84 -14.70
N SER A 161 -17.66 -12.37 -15.13
CA SER A 161 -17.81 -11.70 -16.43
C SER A 161 -17.16 -10.31 -16.45
N GLN A 162 -16.90 -9.73 -15.28
CA GLN A 162 -16.20 -8.47 -15.08
C GLN A 162 -14.85 -8.73 -14.43
N THR A 163 -13.82 -8.89 -15.27
CA THR A 163 -12.46 -9.17 -14.83
C THR A 163 -11.54 -8.01 -15.13
N MET A 164 -10.75 -7.60 -14.13
CA MET A 164 -9.68 -6.61 -14.25
C MET A 164 -8.33 -7.33 -14.17
N GLN A 165 -7.40 -6.97 -15.06
CA GLN A 165 -6.01 -7.41 -14.93
C GLN A 165 -5.25 -6.42 -14.05
N ILE A 166 -4.60 -6.94 -13.02
CA ILE A 166 -3.79 -6.16 -12.08
C ILE A 166 -2.38 -6.72 -12.07
N GLU A 167 -1.44 -5.96 -12.63
CA GLU A 167 -0.02 -6.31 -12.69
C GLU A 167 0.76 -5.36 -11.78
N GLY A 168 1.52 -5.87 -10.82
CA GLY A 168 2.19 -5.00 -9.86
C GLY A 168 3.39 -5.59 -9.16
N SER A 169 4.00 -4.73 -8.36
CA SER A 169 5.14 -5.02 -7.50
C SER A 169 4.98 -4.33 -6.16
N PHE A 170 5.59 -4.88 -5.13
CA PHE A 170 5.62 -4.29 -3.80
C PHE A 170 7.05 -4.32 -3.25
N SER A 171 7.37 -3.32 -2.45
CA SER A 171 8.65 -3.22 -1.73
C SER A 171 8.40 -2.49 -0.41
N ALA A 172 8.73 -3.14 0.70
CA ALA A 172 8.40 -2.64 2.02
C ALA A 172 9.41 -3.11 3.07
N THR A 173 9.75 -2.22 4.01
CA THR A 173 10.45 -2.59 5.24
C THR A 173 9.48 -2.48 6.40
N LEU A 174 8.92 -3.61 6.86
CA LEU A 174 8.03 -3.60 8.00
C LEU A 174 8.85 -3.32 9.26
N PRO A 175 8.62 -2.21 9.98
CA PRO A 175 9.30 -1.94 11.24
C PRO A 175 8.89 -2.96 12.30
N LYS A 176 9.74 -3.13 13.32
CA LYS A 176 9.53 -4.10 14.40
C LYS A 176 8.16 -3.99 15.07
N ALA A 177 7.63 -2.77 15.24
CA ALA A 177 6.33 -2.55 15.85
C ALA A 177 5.15 -3.18 15.06
N LEU A 178 5.33 -3.40 13.75
CA LEU A 178 4.34 -4.05 12.87
C LEU A 178 4.60 -5.56 12.69
N LEU A 179 5.61 -6.11 13.36
CA LEU A 179 5.89 -7.54 13.38
C LEU A 179 5.30 -8.16 14.63
N LYS A 180 4.38 -9.11 14.43
CA LYS A 180 3.64 -9.80 15.48
C LYS A 180 4.13 -11.23 15.61
N ASP A 181 4.02 -11.78 16.81
CA ASP A 181 4.28 -13.20 17.08
C ASP A 181 2.98 -13.87 17.54
N GLN A 182 2.71 -15.05 16.98
CA GLN A 182 1.58 -15.92 17.33
C GLN A 182 2.05 -17.35 17.67
#